data_AF-A0A848GSW1-F1
#
_entry.id   AF-A0A848GSW1-F1
#
_cell.length_a   1.000
_cell.length_b   1.000
_cell.length_c   1.000
_cell.angle_alpha   90.00
_cell.angle_beta   90.00
_cell.angle_gamma   90.00
#
_symmetry.space_group_name_H-M   'P 1'
#
loop_
_entity.id
_entity.type
_entity.pdbx_description
1 polymer ?
#
loop_
_entity_poly.entity_id
_entity_poly.type
_entity_poly.pdbx_seq_one_letter_code
_entity_poly.pdbx_strand_id
1 'polypeptide(L)'
;MPERTVAGVCLCFTTLDDLEKAGNTLQPVKVPEMEFAEKAPLPDSSYEYGKGYVTARYPGMIFQTERNSRYIAKIRLTPDFKGKLPDGQTIDVRHLTAADVLRMYPELVNRWRWKSYGNDYLTLSNRLIRFYVKKDYHRKPLYPIDEAYYRKRPITGIDLIYSCEEHRHPVETGQRWTLPPDYYVDSVLVTDLRKVPTSSGNIARTTEVTHSTDKIKVGNNGAIFVETKKFVRHRYWNIFSQNETYRKLVPSPGADKDVVYILKGKPLTYMPESSLAEVTAETFAGLVILDKASLERQYGIKGNKPGVVVKLKAGK
;
A
#
# COMPACT_ATOMS: atom_id res chain seq x y z
N MET A 1 15.53 -9.68 7.98
CA MET A 1 14.23 -9.40 7.34
C MET A 1 13.60 -10.71 6.88
N PRO A 2 12.82 -11.38 7.76
CA PRO A 2 12.28 -12.71 7.50
C PRO A 2 11.32 -12.74 6.30
N GLU A 3 10.56 -11.65 6.11
CA GLU A 3 9.42 -11.55 5.17
C GLU A 3 9.78 -11.61 3.67
N ARG A 4 11.06 -11.67 3.31
CA ARG A 4 11.54 -11.77 1.91
C ARG A 4 12.59 -12.85 1.70
N THR A 5 12.79 -13.68 2.73
CA THR A 5 13.82 -14.71 2.73
C THR A 5 13.19 -16.07 2.49
N VAL A 6 13.74 -16.82 1.54
CA VAL A 6 13.41 -18.23 1.32
C VAL A 6 14.72 -19.02 1.30
N ALA A 7 14.79 -20.07 2.12
CA ALA A 7 16.00 -20.89 2.27
C ALA A 7 17.30 -20.08 2.55
N GLY A 8 17.20 -18.94 3.26
CA GLY A 8 18.34 -18.07 3.54
C GLY A 8 18.73 -17.12 2.40
N VAL A 9 18.04 -17.16 1.26
CA VAL A 9 18.21 -16.21 0.14
C VAL A 9 17.19 -15.10 0.27
N CYS A 10 17.65 -13.84 0.34
CA CYS A 10 16.80 -12.67 0.55
C CYS A 10 16.69 -11.88 -0.76
N LEU A 11 15.45 -11.77 -1.27
CA LEU A 11 15.17 -11.00 -2.49
C LEU A 11 15.65 -9.54 -2.34
N CYS A 12 16.32 -9.02 -3.36
CA CYS A 12 16.93 -7.70 -3.45
C CYS A 12 18.13 -7.42 -2.51
N PHE A 13 18.62 -8.44 -1.80
CA PHE A 13 19.81 -8.34 -0.96
C PHE A 13 20.88 -9.34 -1.36
N THR A 14 20.48 -10.57 -1.64
CA THR A 14 21.38 -11.59 -2.13
C THR A 14 21.64 -11.36 -3.62
N THR A 15 22.91 -11.36 -4.00
CA THR A 15 23.36 -11.33 -5.39
C THR A 15 23.75 -12.73 -5.86
N LEU A 16 23.89 -12.91 -7.17
CA LEU A 16 24.52 -14.12 -7.71
C LEU A 16 25.95 -14.31 -7.18
N ASP A 17 26.70 -13.22 -6.97
CA ASP A 17 28.06 -13.26 -6.43
C ASP A 17 28.09 -13.79 -5.00
N ASP A 18 27.10 -13.45 -4.17
CA ASP A 18 26.99 -13.97 -2.81
C ASP A 18 26.72 -15.48 -2.81
N LEU A 19 25.92 -15.95 -3.76
CA LEU A 19 25.70 -17.39 -3.94
C LEU A 19 27.00 -18.08 -4.38
N GLU A 20 27.71 -17.55 -5.37
CA GLU A 20 28.98 -18.09 -5.85
C GLU A 20 30.04 -18.13 -4.73
N LYS A 21 30.19 -17.03 -3.97
CA LYS A 21 31.09 -16.95 -2.80
C LYS A 21 30.74 -17.92 -1.70
N ALA A 22 29.46 -18.25 -1.53
CA ALA A 22 29.02 -19.28 -0.60
C ALA A 22 29.31 -20.71 -1.10
N GLY A 23 30.04 -20.88 -2.20
CA GLY A 23 30.46 -22.15 -2.78
C GLY A 23 29.42 -22.76 -3.74
N ASN A 24 28.45 -21.98 -4.22
CA ASN A 24 27.46 -22.47 -5.17
C ASN A 24 27.99 -22.41 -6.59
N THR A 25 27.93 -23.53 -7.31
CA THR A 25 28.07 -23.52 -8.77
C THR A 25 26.71 -23.17 -9.38
N LEU A 26 26.61 -21.97 -9.96
CA LEU A 26 25.40 -21.50 -10.64
C LEU A 26 25.40 -21.96 -12.10
N GLN A 27 24.29 -22.54 -12.55
CA GLN A 27 24.07 -22.91 -13.95
C GLN A 27 22.95 -22.06 -14.54
N PRO A 28 23.18 -21.37 -15.67
CA PRO A 28 22.13 -20.61 -16.34
C PRO A 28 21.09 -21.56 -16.94
N VAL A 29 19.82 -21.17 -16.86
CA VAL A 29 18.69 -21.93 -17.40
C VAL A 29 17.71 -21.00 -18.12
N LYS A 30 17.06 -21.52 -19.16
CA LYS A 30 15.90 -20.85 -19.77
C LYS A 30 14.71 -20.98 -18.83
N VAL A 31 14.04 -19.86 -18.57
CA VAL A 31 12.93 -19.77 -17.63
C VAL A 31 11.64 -19.38 -18.38
N PRO A 32 10.72 -20.31 -18.65
CA PRO A 32 9.44 -19.97 -19.26
C PRO A 32 8.61 -19.16 -18.25
N GLU A 33 8.15 -17.97 -18.63
CA GLU A 33 7.35 -17.14 -17.72
C GLU A 33 5.93 -17.65 -17.61
N MET A 34 5.45 -17.83 -16.38
CA MET A 34 4.10 -18.35 -16.12
C MET A 34 3.04 -17.23 -16.07
N GLU A 35 3.46 -15.99 -15.80
CA GLU A 35 2.56 -14.83 -15.72
C GLU A 35 2.22 -14.23 -17.10
N PHE A 36 3.13 -14.36 -18.07
CA PHE A 36 3.04 -13.72 -19.39
C PHE A 36 3.10 -14.76 -20.51
N ALA A 37 2.44 -14.49 -21.65
CA ALA A 37 2.62 -15.30 -22.84
C ALA A 37 4.08 -15.22 -23.35
N GLU A 38 4.59 -16.30 -23.95
CA GLU A 38 5.97 -16.41 -24.44
C GLU A 38 6.37 -15.30 -25.43
N LYS A 39 5.39 -14.71 -26.13
CA LYS A 39 5.59 -13.62 -27.12
C LYS A 39 5.00 -12.27 -26.69
N ALA A 40 4.59 -12.12 -25.43
CA ALA A 40 4.04 -10.85 -24.97
C ALA A 40 5.15 -9.77 -24.96
N PRO A 41 4.85 -8.52 -25.35
CA PRO A 41 5.76 -7.40 -25.08
C PRO A 41 6.03 -7.37 -23.58
N LEU A 42 7.29 -7.55 -23.21
CA LEU A 42 7.68 -7.64 -21.81
C LEU A 42 7.47 -6.27 -21.17
N PRO A 43 6.56 -6.11 -20.18
CA PRO A 43 6.39 -4.85 -19.49
C PRO A 43 7.70 -4.46 -18.79
N ASP A 44 7.88 -3.19 -18.42
CA ASP A 44 8.96 -2.81 -17.51
C ASP A 44 8.86 -3.64 -16.23
N SER A 45 9.81 -4.56 -16.10
CA SER A 45 9.85 -5.57 -15.06
C SER A 45 11.05 -5.34 -14.20
N SER A 46 10.87 -5.56 -12.91
CA SER A 46 11.94 -5.48 -11.93
C SER A 46 12.95 -6.64 -12.04
N TYR A 47 12.87 -7.51 -13.07
CA TYR A 47 13.74 -8.68 -13.24
C TYR A 47 13.99 -9.08 -14.70
N GLU A 48 15.09 -9.78 -14.96
CA GLU A 48 15.48 -10.36 -16.26
C GLU A 48 14.56 -11.52 -16.63
N TYR A 49 13.88 -11.38 -17.76
CA TYR A 49 12.92 -12.36 -18.26
C TYR A 49 13.58 -13.51 -19.01
N GLY A 50 12.98 -14.70 -18.96
CA GLY A 50 13.38 -15.81 -19.83
C GLY A 50 14.68 -16.51 -19.43
N LYS A 51 15.40 -15.96 -18.46
CA LYS A 51 16.70 -16.43 -18.00
C LYS A 51 16.75 -16.43 -16.48
N GLY A 52 17.37 -17.47 -15.93
CA GLY A 52 17.61 -17.60 -14.50
C GLY A 52 18.78 -18.52 -14.22
N TYR A 53 19.02 -18.78 -12.93
CA TYR A 53 20.16 -19.52 -12.45
C TYR A 53 19.72 -20.57 -11.43
N VAL A 54 20.30 -21.76 -11.49
CA VAL A 54 20.04 -22.85 -10.54
C VAL A 54 21.33 -23.34 -9.92
N THR A 55 21.23 -24.02 -8.77
CA THR A 55 22.36 -24.72 -8.16
C THR A 55 21.86 -25.90 -7.34
N ALA A 56 22.69 -26.94 -7.21
CA ALA A 56 22.34 -28.16 -6.49
C ALA A 56 22.04 -27.92 -5.00
N ARG A 57 22.60 -26.86 -4.40
CA ARG A 57 22.37 -26.50 -2.99
C ARG A 57 20.93 -26.07 -2.70
N TYR A 58 20.24 -25.51 -3.69
CA TYR A 58 18.88 -24.99 -3.57
C TYR A 58 17.94 -25.74 -4.53
N PRO A 59 17.64 -27.02 -4.25
CA PRO A 59 16.81 -27.83 -5.13
C PRO A 59 15.42 -27.19 -5.29
N GLY A 60 14.99 -27.11 -6.55
CA GLY A 60 13.72 -26.51 -6.93
C GLY A 60 13.65 -24.98 -6.85
N MET A 61 14.77 -24.29 -6.68
CA MET A 61 14.81 -22.81 -6.73
C MET A 61 15.51 -22.34 -8.01
N ILE A 62 14.87 -21.42 -8.73
CA ILE A 62 15.45 -20.71 -9.88
C ILE A 62 15.54 -19.23 -9.52
N PHE A 63 16.74 -18.67 -9.60
CA PHE A 63 17.03 -17.27 -9.29
C PHE A 63 16.98 -16.43 -10.58
N GLN A 64 16.18 -15.37 -10.60
CA GLN A 64 16.17 -14.37 -11.67
C GLN A 64 16.63 -13.03 -11.09
N THR A 65 17.56 -12.37 -11.77
CA THR A 65 18.14 -11.11 -11.29
C THR A 65 17.31 -9.92 -11.71
N GLU A 66 17.53 -8.78 -11.06
CA GLU A 66 17.09 -7.48 -11.54
C GLU A 66 17.71 -7.15 -12.92
N ARG A 67 17.03 -6.35 -13.74
CA ARG A 67 17.62 -5.86 -14.99
C ARG A 67 18.91 -5.10 -14.69
N ASN A 68 19.94 -5.37 -15.49
CA ASN A 68 21.25 -4.72 -15.42
C ASN A 68 21.94 -4.82 -14.04
N SER A 69 21.65 -5.87 -13.28
CA SER A 69 22.28 -6.13 -11.98
C SER A 69 22.33 -7.61 -11.65
N ARG A 70 23.06 -7.94 -10.60
CA ARG A 70 23.22 -9.29 -10.07
C ARG A 70 22.37 -9.54 -8.83
N TYR A 71 21.60 -8.57 -8.34
CA TYR A 71 20.64 -8.76 -7.26
C TYR A 71 19.53 -9.71 -7.68
N ILE A 72 19.17 -10.66 -6.81
CA ILE A 72 18.07 -11.60 -7.04
C ILE A 72 16.75 -10.87 -6.78
N ALA A 73 16.00 -10.55 -7.83
CA ALA A 73 14.72 -9.85 -7.74
C ALA A 73 13.50 -10.79 -7.74
N LYS A 74 13.71 -12.02 -8.24
CA LYS A 74 12.68 -13.05 -8.30
C LYS A 74 13.26 -14.43 -8.01
N ILE A 75 12.50 -15.23 -7.28
CA ILE A 75 12.77 -16.65 -7.07
C ILE A 75 11.54 -17.42 -7.55
N ARG A 76 11.76 -18.36 -8.47
CA ARG A 76 10.76 -19.36 -8.82
C ARG A 76 11.01 -20.64 -8.04
N LEU A 77 9.98 -21.10 -7.34
CA LEU A 77 9.94 -22.40 -6.69
C LEU A 77 9.26 -23.38 -7.65
N THR A 78 9.95 -24.46 -7.99
CA THR A 78 9.47 -25.55 -8.85
C THR A 78 8.90 -26.69 -8.00
N PRO A 79 8.30 -27.74 -8.61
CA PRO A 79 7.85 -28.92 -7.87
C PRO A 79 8.93 -29.62 -7.04
N ASP A 80 10.21 -29.35 -7.26
CA ASP A 80 11.29 -29.95 -6.45
C ASP A 80 11.59 -29.17 -5.16
N PHE A 81 10.95 -28.02 -4.96
CA PHE A 81 11.14 -27.22 -3.76
C PHE A 81 10.30 -27.74 -2.59
N LYS A 82 10.98 -27.87 -1.44
CA LYS A 82 10.37 -28.13 -0.14
C LYS A 82 11.03 -27.27 0.92
N GLY A 83 10.25 -26.49 1.65
CA GLY A 83 10.81 -25.57 2.64
C GLY A 83 9.83 -24.52 3.13
N LYS A 84 10.35 -23.56 3.89
CA LYS A 84 9.57 -22.43 4.42
C LYS A 84 9.50 -21.30 3.40
N LEU A 85 8.29 -20.80 3.19
CA LEU A 85 8.00 -19.54 2.53
C LEU A 85 8.36 -18.34 3.43
N PRO A 86 8.46 -17.12 2.89
CA PRO A 86 8.82 -15.93 3.67
C PRO A 86 7.86 -15.57 4.80
N ASP A 87 6.61 -16.03 4.74
CA ASP A 87 5.60 -15.89 5.80
C ASP A 87 5.69 -16.99 6.87
N GLY A 88 6.69 -17.87 6.77
CA GLY A 88 6.94 -18.98 7.70
C GLY A 88 6.20 -20.27 7.37
N GLN A 89 5.29 -20.27 6.38
CA GLN A 89 4.55 -21.48 6.01
C GLN A 89 5.47 -22.52 5.37
N THR A 90 5.39 -23.76 5.83
CA THR A 90 6.16 -24.86 5.25
C THR A 90 5.38 -25.52 4.13
N ILE A 91 5.99 -25.63 2.96
CA ILE A 91 5.36 -26.20 1.76
C ILE A 91 6.22 -27.30 1.14
N ASP A 92 5.55 -28.17 0.39
CA ASP A 92 6.14 -29.13 -0.52
C ASP A 92 5.43 -28.94 -1.86
N VAL A 93 6.08 -28.26 -2.81
CA VAL A 93 5.40 -27.77 -4.03
C VAL A 93 4.84 -28.93 -4.84
N ARG A 94 5.51 -30.09 -4.86
CA ARG A 94 5.06 -31.30 -5.57
C ARG A 94 3.69 -31.78 -5.12
N HIS A 95 3.40 -31.65 -3.84
CA HIS A 95 2.17 -32.14 -3.20
C HIS A 95 1.15 -31.03 -2.95
N LEU A 96 1.48 -29.79 -3.31
CA LEU A 96 0.64 -28.63 -3.03
C LEU A 96 -0.47 -28.50 -4.08
N THR A 97 -1.73 -28.46 -3.64
CA THR A 97 -2.87 -28.17 -4.51
C THR A 97 -3.36 -26.72 -4.37
N ALA A 98 -4.15 -26.25 -5.33
CA ALA A 98 -4.81 -24.96 -5.20
C ALA A 98 -5.76 -24.88 -3.98
N ALA A 99 -6.41 -25.98 -3.60
CA ALA A 99 -7.23 -26.04 -2.39
C ALA A 99 -6.40 -25.84 -1.12
N ASP A 100 -5.18 -26.39 -1.07
CA ASP A 100 -4.26 -26.17 0.05
C ASP A 100 -3.81 -24.71 0.11
N VAL A 101 -3.46 -24.12 -1.05
CA VAL A 101 -3.14 -22.69 -1.14
C VAL A 101 -4.30 -21.83 -0.63
N LEU A 102 -5.54 -22.10 -1.02
CA LEU A 102 -6.70 -21.33 -0.57
C LEU A 102 -7.01 -21.53 0.92
N ARG A 103 -6.58 -22.65 1.52
CA ARG A 103 -6.67 -22.87 2.97
C ARG A 103 -5.59 -22.09 3.71
N MET A 104 -4.37 -22.06 3.16
CA MET A 104 -3.23 -21.29 3.69
C MET A 104 -3.42 -19.78 3.53
N TYR A 105 -4.12 -19.36 2.48
CA TYR A 105 -4.35 -17.96 2.11
C TYR A 105 -5.84 -17.73 1.80
N PRO A 106 -6.72 -17.71 2.82
CA PRO A 106 -8.17 -17.56 2.62
C PRO A 106 -8.54 -16.25 1.90
N GLU A 107 -7.70 -15.22 1.98
CA GLU A 107 -7.91 -13.94 1.28
C GLU A 107 -7.80 -14.06 -0.26
N LEU A 108 -7.31 -15.19 -0.76
CA LEU A 108 -7.25 -15.52 -2.19
C LEU A 108 -8.51 -16.19 -2.72
N VAL A 109 -9.48 -16.55 -1.85
CA VAL A 109 -10.66 -17.38 -2.18
C VAL A 109 -11.58 -16.79 -3.25
N ASN A 110 -11.45 -15.51 -3.60
CA ASN A 110 -12.16 -14.87 -4.72
C ASN A 110 -11.21 -14.13 -5.67
N ARG A 111 -9.94 -14.55 -5.74
CA ARG A 111 -8.86 -13.86 -6.46
C ARG A 111 -8.16 -14.76 -7.48
N TRP A 112 -8.91 -15.60 -8.18
CA TRP A 112 -8.41 -16.12 -9.46
C TRP A 112 -8.17 -14.95 -10.39
N ARG A 113 -6.91 -14.49 -10.47
CA ARG A 113 -6.55 -13.33 -11.29
C ARG A 113 -6.31 -13.83 -12.70
N TRP A 114 -7.13 -13.34 -13.62
CA TRP A 114 -6.88 -13.45 -15.04
C TRP A 114 -5.98 -12.29 -15.47
N LYS A 115 -4.89 -12.59 -16.17
CA LYS A 115 -4.31 -11.64 -17.11
C LYS A 115 -4.75 -12.07 -18.50
N SER A 116 -5.37 -11.14 -19.23
CA SER A 116 -5.96 -11.31 -20.57
C SER A 116 -4.98 -11.76 -21.67
N TYR A 117 -3.72 -11.99 -21.34
CA TYR A 117 -2.63 -12.10 -22.31
C TYR A 117 -2.16 -13.54 -22.47
N GLY A 118 -3.03 -14.43 -22.96
CA GLY A 118 -2.63 -15.68 -23.61
C GLY A 118 -1.67 -16.61 -22.84
N ASN A 119 -1.66 -16.57 -21.50
CA ASN A 119 -0.78 -17.42 -20.69
C ASN A 119 -1.40 -18.81 -20.43
N ASP A 120 -0.57 -19.82 -20.17
CA ASP A 120 -1.01 -21.20 -19.96
C ASP A 120 -1.41 -21.53 -18.52
N TYR A 121 -1.46 -20.52 -17.64
CA TYR A 121 -1.63 -20.71 -16.21
C TYR A 121 -2.76 -19.85 -15.64
N LEU A 122 -3.47 -20.42 -14.67
CA LEU A 122 -4.31 -19.70 -13.72
C LEU A 122 -3.45 -19.29 -12.52
N THR A 123 -3.69 -18.10 -11.99
CA THR A 123 -2.87 -17.55 -10.90
C THR A 123 -3.71 -17.22 -9.67
N LEU A 124 -3.25 -17.71 -8.52
CA LEU A 124 -3.65 -17.25 -7.19
C LEU A 124 -2.51 -16.39 -6.65
N SER A 125 -2.76 -15.12 -6.32
CA SER A 125 -1.65 -14.24 -5.93
C SER A 125 -2.02 -13.11 -4.99
N ASN A 126 -1.01 -12.68 -4.24
CA ASN A 126 -0.98 -11.40 -3.55
C ASN A 126 0.18 -10.55 -4.10
N ARG A 127 0.66 -9.54 -3.35
CA ARG A 127 1.73 -8.64 -3.79
C ARG A 127 3.07 -9.37 -3.97
N LEU A 128 3.40 -10.30 -3.07
CA LEU A 128 4.72 -10.93 -2.96
C LEU A 128 4.77 -12.30 -3.65
N ILE A 129 3.72 -13.10 -3.48
CA ILE A 129 3.69 -14.50 -3.89
C ILE A 129 2.61 -14.75 -4.95
N ARG A 130 2.97 -15.52 -5.97
CA ARG A 130 2.08 -15.95 -7.06
C ARG A 130 2.16 -17.47 -7.18
N PHE A 131 1.03 -18.16 -7.07
CA PHE A 131 0.90 -19.60 -7.27
C PHE A 131 0.28 -19.86 -8.64
N TYR A 132 0.83 -20.81 -9.39
CA TYR A 132 0.37 -21.11 -10.75
C TYR A 132 -0.23 -22.50 -10.84
N VAL A 133 -1.36 -22.60 -11.54
CA VAL A 133 -2.03 -23.85 -11.90
C VAL A 133 -2.13 -23.91 -13.41
N LYS A 134 -1.60 -24.97 -14.04
CA LYS A 134 -1.66 -25.10 -15.51
C LYS A 134 -3.10 -25.28 -15.99
N LYS A 135 -3.50 -24.54 -17.03
CA LYS A 135 -4.80 -24.66 -17.68
C LYS A 135 -4.90 -26.00 -18.39
N ASP A 136 -6.08 -26.59 -18.33
CA ASP A 136 -6.41 -27.79 -19.09
C ASP A 136 -7.24 -27.43 -20.32
N TYR A 137 -6.57 -27.40 -21.48
CA TYR A 137 -7.18 -27.04 -22.76
C TYR A 137 -8.10 -28.13 -23.34
N HIS A 138 -8.06 -29.35 -22.80
CA HIS A 138 -8.97 -30.43 -23.19
C HIS A 138 -10.35 -30.26 -22.54
N ARG A 139 -10.45 -29.50 -21.44
CA ARG A 139 -11.72 -29.19 -20.80
C ARG A 139 -12.43 -28.04 -21.55
N LYS A 140 -13.65 -28.30 -22.03
CA LYS A 140 -14.51 -27.31 -22.69
C LYS A 140 -15.87 -27.22 -21.98
N PRO A 141 -16.47 -26.02 -21.85
CA PRO A 141 -15.85 -24.74 -22.17
C PRO A 141 -14.75 -24.39 -21.15
N LEU A 142 -13.74 -23.62 -21.58
CA LEU A 142 -12.71 -23.12 -20.65
C LEU A 142 -13.27 -22.07 -19.67
N TYR A 143 -14.40 -21.47 -20.03
CA TYR A 143 -15.08 -20.44 -19.29
C TYR A 143 -16.60 -20.71 -19.21
N PRO A 144 -17.24 -20.44 -18.05
CA PRO A 144 -16.64 -20.00 -16.79
C PRO A 144 -15.68 -21.05 -16.20
N ILE A 145 -14.70 -20.61 -15.41
CA ILE A 145 -13.71 -21.51 -14.82
C ILE A 145 -14.42 -22.47 -13.87
N ASP A 146 -14.19 -23.76 -14.04
CA ASP A 146 -14.60 -24.76 -13.07
C ASP A 146 -13.67 -24.70 -11.85
N GLU A 147 -14.02 -23.87 -10.87
CA GLU A 147 -13.22 -23.72 -9.66
C GLU A 147 -13.09 -25.03 -8.88
N ALA A 148 -14.16 -25.83 -8.80
CA ALA A 148 -14.14 -27.09 -8.08
C ALA A 148 -13.13 -28.06 -8.69
N TYR A 149 -13.00 -28.04 -10.01
CA TYR A 149 -11.98 -28.76 -10.74
C TYR A 149 -10.57 -28.23 -10.47
N TYR A 150 -10.32 -26.94 -10.65
CA TYR A 150 -8.98 -26.36 -10.52
C TYR A 150 -8.48 -26.31 -9.07
N ARG A 151 -9.37 -26.30 -8.07
CA ARG A 151 -9.01 -26.45 -6.66
C ARG A 151 -8.26 -27.76 -6.37
N LYS A 152 -8.55 -28.82 -7.11
CA LYS A 152 -7.91 -30.13 -6.94
C LYS A 152 -6.61 -30.27 -7.74
N ARG A 153 -6.25 -29.28 -8.55
CA ARG A 153 -5.08 -29.33 -9.42
C ARG A 153 -3.80 -28.94 -8.67
N PRO A 154 -2.67 -29.55 -9.02
CA PRO A 154 -1.39 -29.24 -8.38
C PRO A 154 -0.90 -27.85 -8.77
N ILE A 155 -0.17 -27.22 -7.85
CA ILE A 155 0.61 -26.02 -8.13
C ILE A 155 1.82 -26.42 -8.97
N THR A 156 1.98 -25.77 -10.13
CA THR A 156 3.07 -26.08 -11.07
C THR A 156 4.30 -25.21 -10.86
N GLY A 157 4.15 -24.12 -10.12
CA GLY A 157 5.24 -23.23 -9.75
C GLY A 157 4.75 -22.11 -8.84
N ILE A 158 5.70 -21.49 -8.15
CA ILE A 158 5.45 -20.34 -7.29
C ILE A 158 6.48 -19.26 -7.61
N ASP A 159 6.05 -18.04 -7.87
CA ASP A 159 6.95 -16.90 -7.99
C ASP A 159 6.90 -16.05 -6.72
N LEU A 160 8.06 -15.81 -6.14
CA LEU A 160 8.32 -14.77 -5.17
C LEU A 160 8.97 -13.61 -5.91
N ILE A 161 8.31 -12.44 -5.96
CA ILE A 161 8.76 -11.30 -6.75
C ILE A 161 8.83 -10.07 -5.86
N TYR A 162 9.95 -9.34 -5.93
CA TYR A 162 10.13 -8.06 -5.26
C TYR A 162 10.72 -7.01 -6.22
N SER A 163 10.35 -5.75 -6.07
CA SER A 163 10.99 -4.65 -6.82
C SER A 163 12.22 -4.16 -6.06
N CYS A 164 13.40 -4.31 -6.65
CA CYS A 164 14.63 -3.86 -6.02
C CYS A 164 14.89 -2.35 -6.21
N GLU A 165 14.16 -1.70 -7.10
CA GLU A 165 14.14 -0.23 -7.25
C GLU A 165 13.67 0.48 -5.98
N GLU A 166 12.77 -0.14 -5.20
CA GLU A 166 12.38 0.34 -3.86
C GLU A 166 13.59 0.45 -2.89
N HIS A 167 14.76 -0.15 -3.22
CA HIS A 167 15.98 -0.14 -2.41
C HIS A 167 17.12 0.71 -2.99
N ARG A 168 17.03 1.16 -4.25
CA ARG A 168 18.13 1.83 -4.97
C ARG A 168 18.14 3.36 -4.84
N HIS A 169 17.31 3.93 -3.99
CA HIS A 169 17.51 5.29 -3.50
C HIS A 169 18.35 5.21 -2.21
N PRO A 170 19.68 5.36 -2.28
CA PRO A 170 20.45 5.63 -1.08
C PRO A 170 20.04 7.03 -0.63
N VAL A 171 19.20 7.12 0.42
CA VAL A 171 19.19 8.33 1.21
C VAL A 171 20.49 8.29 2.01
N GLU A 172 21.40 9.20 1.71
CA GLU A 172 22.60 9.47 2.50
C GLU A 172 22.22 10.02 3.89
N THR A 173 21.51 9.26 4.72
CA THR A 173 21.40 9.51 6.16
C THR A 173 21.23 8.16 6.85
N GLY A 174 22.10 7.82 7.79
CA GLY A 174 22.16 6.52 8.46
C GLY A 174 20.91 6.10 9.25
N GLN A 175 19.83 5.71 8.57
CA GLN A 175 18.68 5.06 9.18
C GLN A 175 18.63 3.56 8.87
N ARG A 176 18.79 2.81 9.95
CA ARG A 176 18.56 1.37 10.12
C ARG A 176 17.13 1.01 9.69
N TRP A 177 16.96 -0.12 8.99
CA TRP A 177 15.69 -0.76 8.63
C TRP A 177 14.50 -0.35 9.49
N THR A 178 13.66 0.54 8.98
CA THR A 178 12.40 0.89 9.62
C THR A 178 11.27 0.01 9.06
N LEU A 179 10.49 -0.67 9.91
CA LEU A 179 9.19 -1.22 9.49
C LEU A 179 8.37 -0.07 8.87
N PRO A 180 7.36 -0.29 8.02
CA PRO A 180 6.50 0.82 7.59
C PRO A 180 5.99 1.60 8.81
N PRO A 181 5.89 2.94 8.73
CA PRO A 181 5.32 3.74 9.81
C PRO A 181 3.92 3.23 10.14
N ASP A 182 3.51 3.38 11.41
CA ASP A 182 2.14 3.08 11.79
C ASP A 182 1.20 4.06 11.06
N TYR A 183 0.16 3.55 10.41
CA TYR A 183 -0.83 4.42 9.76
C TYR A 183 -2.01 4.62 10.67
N TYR A 184 -2.37 5.88 10.90
CA TYR A 184 -3.58 6.25 11.64
C TYR A 184 -4.52 6.97 10.69
N VAL A 185 -5.76 6.51 10.56
CA VAL A 185 -6.82 7.24 9.85
C VAL A 185 -7.81 7.73 10.87
N ASP A 186 -8.05 9.04 10.92
CA ASP A 186 -8.97 9.67 11.86
C ASP A 186 -8.67 9.27 13.33
N SER A 187 -7.36 9.25 13.65
CA SER A 187 -6.79 8.83 14.94
C SER A 187 -6.90 7.33 15.28
N VAL A 188 -7.35 6.49 14.34
CA VAL A 188 -7.44 5.02 14.53
C VAL A 188 -6.31 4.32 13.79
N LEU A 189 -5.58 3.44 14.48
CA LEU A 189 -4.53 2.62 13.86
C LEU A 189 -5.14 1.72 12.76
N VAL A 190 -4.55 1.75 11.57
CA VAL A 190 -4.95 0.98 10.40
C VAL A 190 -3.83 0.02 10.02
N THR A 191 -4.12 -1.28 10.10
CA THR A 191 -3.19 -2.36 9.76
C THR A 191 -3.28 -2.78 8.29
N ASP A 192 -4.33 -2.37 7.58
CA ASP A 192 -4.52 -2.63 6.15
C ASP A 192 -4.67 -1.33 5.36
N LEU A 193 -3.59 -0.89 4.72
CA LEU A 193 -3.53 0.34 3.93
C LEU A 193 -4.57 0.42 2.81
N ARG A 194 -5.12 -0.71 2.34
CA ARG A 194 -6.18 -0.72 1.32
C ARG A 194 -7.52 -0.21 1.86
N LYS A 195 -7.67 -0.15 3.19
CA LYS A 195 -8.83 0.43 3.87
C LYS A 195 -8.68 1.93 4.12
N VAL A 196 -7.50 2.48 3.85
CA VAL A 196 -7.28 3.93 3.92
C VAL A 196 -7.98 4.57 2.72
N PRO A 197 -8.79 5.62 2.90
CA PRO A 197 -9.38 6.34 1.78
C PRO A 197 -8.27 6.98 0.94
N THR A 198 -7.88 6.36 -0.17
CA THR A 198 -6.78 6.84 -1.04
C THR A 198 -7.22 7.88 -2.05
N SER A 199 -8.54 8.08 -2.23
CA SER A 199 -9.04 9.16 -3.07
C SER A 199 -8.70 10.50 -2.44
N SER A 200 -7.85 11.30 -3.09
CA SER A 200 -7.46 12.65 -2.67
C SER A 200 -8.68 13.54 -2.35
N GLY A 201 -9.83 13.27 -2.97
CA GLY A 201 -11.09 13.95 -2.70
C GLY A 201 -11.62 13.84 -1.27
N ASN A 202 -11.18 12.86 -0.48
CA ASN A 202 -11.67 12.60 0.89
C ASN A 202 -10.66 12.93 2.00
N ILE A 203 -9.39 13.18 1.65
CA ILE A 203 -8.33 13.50 2.61
C ILE A 203 -8.31 15.02 2.84
N ALA A 204 -8.26 15.43 4.10
CA ALA A 204 -8.07 16.83 4.49
C ALA A 204 -6.60 17.13 4.76
N ARG A 205 -5.91 16.25 5.49
CA ARG A 205 -4.52 16.45 5.91
C ARG A 205 -3.80 15.11 6.09
N THR A 206 -2.51 15.10 5.77
CA THR A 206 -1.58 14.03 6.15
C THR A 206 -0.47 14.65 6.99
N THR A 207 -0.11 14.01 8.10
CA THR A 207 0.99 14.43 8.98
C THR A 207 1.92 13.25 9.21
N GLU A 208 3.20 13.44 8.96
CA GLU A 208 4.23 12.45 9.25
C GLU A 208 4.90 12.81 10.58
N VAL A 209 5.05 11.81 11.45
CA VAL A 209 5.72 11.93 12.75
C VAL A 209 6.83 10.89 12.80
N THR A 210 8.07 11.32 12.67
CA THR A 210 9.23 10.41 12.58
C THR A 210 9.76 9.96 13.94
N HIS A 211 9.47 10.71 15.02
CA HIS A 211 9.94 10.43 16.37
C HIS A 211 8.85 10.72 17.40
N SER A 212 8.87 9.99 18.52
CA SER A 212 7.95 10.25 19.63
C SER A 212 8.16 11.64 20.22
N THR A 213 7.06 12.32 20.56
CA THR A 213 7.05 13.58 21.31
C THR A 213 6.43 13.35 22.69
N ASP A 214 6.31 14.42 23.48
CA ASP A 214 5.53 14.39 24.73
C ASP A 214 4.03 14.16 24.49
N LYS A 215 3.55 14.48 23.28
CA LYS A 215 2.12 14.41 22.92
C LYS A 215 1.75 13.16 22.11
N ILE A 216 2.70 12.59 21.37
CA ILE A 216 2.46 11.47 20.45
C ILE A 216 3.57 10.45 20.64
N LYS A 217 3.19 9.22 21.03
CA LYS A 217 4.11 8.06 21.03
C LYS A 217 3.93 7.30 19.72
N VAL A 218 5.03 7.09 19.03
CA VAL A 218 5.09 6.35 17.76
C VAL A 218 6.15 5.26 17.87
N GLY A 219 5.98 4.17 17.11
CA GLY A 219 6.99 3.13 17.02
C GLY A 219 8.31 3.63 16.44
N ASN A 220 9.32 2.76 16.41
CA ASN A 220 10.69 3.05 15.94
C ASN A 220 10.78 3.57 14.50
N ASN A 221 9.67 3.57 13.77
CA ASN A 221 9.58 3.90 12.35
C ASN A 221 8.70 5.10 12.08
N GLY A 222 8.27 5.78 13.13
CA GLY A 222 7.31 6.87 13.03
C GLY A 222 5.88 6.41 12.75
N ALA A 223 5.02 7.39 12.48
CA ALA A 223 3.63 7.19 12.14
C ALA A 223 3.18 8.21 11.10
N ILE A 224 2.25 7.80 10.24
CA ILE A 224 1.54 8.66 9.29
C ILE A 224 0.10 8.81 9.76
N PHE A 225 -0.30 10.02 10.10
CA PHE A 225 -1.66 10.37 10.46
C PHE A 225 -2.38 10.96 9.24
N VAL A 226 -3.45 10.32 8.82
CA VAL A 226 -4.34 10.76 7.75
C VAL A 226 -5.64 11.22 8.40
N GLU A 227 -6.03 12.46 8.14
CA GLU A 227 -7.31 13.01 8.58
C GLU A 227 -8.23 13.17 7.39
N THR A 228 -9.42 12.56 7.46
CA THR A 228 -10.45 12.71 6.44
C THR A 228 -11.16 14.05 6.59
N LYS A 229 -11.71 14.56 5.48
CA LYS A 229 -12.56 15.78 5.48
C LYS A 229 -13.72 15.67 6.46
N LYS A 230 -14.34 14.48 6.55
CA LYS A 230 -15.43 14.21 7.49
C LYS A 230 -14.96 14.38 8.92
N PHE A 231 -13.85 13.75 9.29
CA PHE A 231 -13.30 13.83 10.64
C PHE A 231 -12.92 15.26 11.03
N VAL A 232 -12.18 15.97 10.17
CA VAL A 232 -11.80 17.36 10.43
C VAL A 232 -13.03 18.25 10.58
N ARG A 233 -14.06 18.06 9.74
CA ARG A 233 -15.32 18.78 9.82
C ARG A 233 -16.06 18.56 11.13
N HIS A 234 -16.13 17.32 11.59
CA HIS A 234 -16.67 17.02 12.90
C HIS A 234 -15.86 17.69 14.01
N ARG A 235 -14.53 17.64 13.94
CA ARG A 235 -13.65 18.25 14.95
C ARG A 235 -13.85 19.76 15.06
N TYR A 236 -13.72 20.51 13.97
CA TYR A 236 -13.87 21.96 14.06
C TYR A 236 -15.30 22.36 14.39
N TRP A 237 -16.31 21.61 13.92
CA TRP A 237 -17.71 21.89 14.28
C TRP A 237 -17.94 21.70 15.78
N ASN A 238 -17.39 20.66 16.40
CA ASN A 238 -17.47 20.45 17.85
C ASN A 238 -16.86 21.63 18.63
N ILE A 239 -15.76 22.20 18.13
CA ILE A 239 -15.11 23.36 18.74
C ILE A 239 -15.95 24.63 18.53
N PHE A 240 -16.33 24.93 17.28
CA PHE A 240 -17.02 26.17 16.91
C PHE A 240 -18.45 26.24 17.43
N SER A 241 -19.14 25.10 17.52
CA SER A 241 -20.51 25.02 18.01
C SER A 241 -20.66 25.36 19.48
N GLN A 242 -19.57 25.54 20.24
CA GLN A 242 -19.62 26.14 21.58
C GLN A 242 -20.07 27.61 21.53
N ASN A 243 -19.93 28.29 20.39
CA ASN A 243 -20.53 29.60 20.15
C ASN A 243 -21.98 29.42 19.66
N GLU A 244 -22.94 29.97 20.40
CA GLU A 244 -24.37 29.81 20.09
C GLU A 244 -24.76 30.38 18.71
N THR A 245 -24.20 31.54 18.34
CA THR A 245 -24.46 32.16 17.04
C THR A 245 -23.96 31.28 15.90
N TYR A 246 -22.76 30.72 16.04
CA TYR A 246 -22.24 29.76 15.07
C TYR A 246 -23.11 28.49 15.03
N ARG A 247 -23.51 27.94 16.18
CA ARG A 247 -24.36 26.73 16.23
C ARG A 247 -25.71 26.93 15.54
N LYS A 248 -26.31 28.12 15.64
CA LYS A 248 -27.54 28.47 14.90
C LYS A 248 -27.29 28.52 13.39
N LEU A 249 -26.14 29.02 12.98
CA LEU A 249 -25.75 29.13 11.57
C LEU A 249 -25.39 27.77 10.95
N VAL A 250 -24.68 26.92 11.69
CA VAL A 250 -24.21 25.60 11.28
C VAL A 250 -24.70 24.57 12.31
N PRO A 251 -25.96 24.10 12.21
CA PRO A 251 -26.58 23.26 13.23
C PRO A 251 -26.01 21.84 13.31
N SER A 252 -25.30 21.39 12.27
CA SER A 252 -24.66 20.07 12.22
C SER A 252 -23.38 20.10 11.40
N PRO A 253 -22.45 19.15 11.62
CA PRO A 253 -21.29 18.97 10.75
C PRO A 253 -21.71 18.85 9.28
N GLY A 254 -21.18 19.70 8.40
CA GLY A 254 -21.50 19.71 6.97
C GLY A 254 -22.63 20.66 6.55
N ALA A 255 -23.31 21.30 7.50
CA ALA A 255 -24.32 22.32 7.19
C ALA A 255 -23.69 23.68 6.79
N ASP A 256 -22.37 23.76 6.71
CA ASP A 256 -21.56 24.96 6.46
C ASP A 256 -21.24 25.20 4.97
N LYS A 257 -21.95 24.55 4.05
CA LYS A 257 -21.79 24.72 2.58
C LYS A 257 -21.89 26.19 2.10
N ASP A 258 -22.61 27.01 2.84
CA ASP A 258 -22.86 28.43 2.53
C ASP A 258 -22.13 29.38 3.49
N VAL A 259 -21.17 28.87 4.25
CA VAL A 259 -20.31 29.67 5.13
C VAL A 259 -18.96 29.90 4.47
N VAL A 260 -18.43 31.10 4.60
CA VAL A 260 -17.05 31.40 4.21
C VAL A 260 -16.20 31.47 5.46
N TYR A 261 -15.27 30.53 5.63
CA TYR A 261 -14.30 30.59 6.71
C TYR A 261 -13.15 31.53 6.35
N ILE A 262 -12.64 32.24 7.36
CA ILE A 262 -11.46 33.09 7.24
C ILE A 262 -10.47 32.64 8.30
N LEU A 263 -9.28 32.23 7.87
CA LEU A 263 -8.22 31.76 8.75
C LEU A 263 -6.93 32.52 8.42
N LYS A 264 -6.27 33.07 9.44
CA LYS A 264 -5.05 33.89 9.27
C LYS A 264 -5.24 35.03 8.23
N GLY A 265 -6.42 35.66 8.26
CA GLY A 265 -6.79 36.75 7.34
C GLY A 265 -7.09 36.33 5.90
N LYS A 266 -7.08 35.02 5.58
CA LYS A 266 -7.34 34.51 4.24
C LYS A 266 -8.70 33.81 4.17
N PRO A 267 -9.58 34.18 3.22
CA PRO A 267 -10.80 33.43 2.95
C PRO A 267 -10.52 32.02 2.41
N LEU A 268 -11.23 31.04 2.94
CA LEU A 268 -11.12 29.63 2.55
C LEU A 268 -12.26 29.30 1.57
N THR A 269 -12.00 29.48 0.28
CA THR A 269 -13.01 29.29 -0.79
C THR A 269 -13.00 27.89 -1.40
N TYR A 270 -11.93 27.12 -1.20
CA TYR A 270 -11.77 25.76 -1.71
C TYR A 270 -11.22 24.85 -0.61
N MET A 271 -11.88 23.71 -0.38
CA MET A 271 -11.49 22.69 0.61
C MET A 271 -11.10 23.28 1.99
N PRO A 272 -12.03 23.99 2.66
CA PRO A 272 -11.73 24.63 3.93
C PRO A 272 -11.25 23.65 5.00
N GLU A 273 -11.60 22.37 4.90
CA GLU A 273 -11.17 21.32 5.83
C GLU A 273 -9.65 21.18 5.88
N SER A 274 -8.94 21.34 4.76
CA SER A 274 -7.49 21.21 4.74
C SER A 274 -6.80 22.30 5.56
N SER A 275 -7.28 23.53 5.47
CA SER A 275 -6.76 24.64 6.29
C SER A 275 -7.28 24.55 7.73
N LEU A 276 -8.56 24.24 7.93
CA LEU A 276 -9.16 24.11 9.25
C LEU A 276 -8.67 22.87 10.02
N ALA A 277 -7.95 21.94 9.39
CA ALA A 277 -7.28 20.85 10.08
C ALA A 277 -6.23 21.33 11.10
N GLU A 278 -5.73 22.56 11.00
CA GLU A 278 -4.83 23.16 12.01
C GLU A 278 -5.56 23.62 13.28
N VAL A 279 -6.89 23.68 13.24
CA VAL A 279 -7.73 24.10 14.36
C VAL A 279 -7.99 22.91 15.27
N THR A 280 -7.45 22.98 16.48
CA THR A 280 -7.66 22.01 17.56
C THR A 280 -8.14 22.75 18.81
N ALA A 281 -8.56 22.03 19.85
CA ALA A 281 -8.95 22.66 21.12
C ALA A 281 -7.80 23.47 21.74
N GLU A 282 -6.55 23.06 21.49
CA GLU A 282 -5.35 23.73 21.97
C GLU A 282 -5.06 25.00 21.19
N THR A 283 -5.22 24.98 19.85
CA THR A 283 -4.87 26.12 18.99
C THR A 283 -6.00 27.14 18.85
N PHE A 284 -7.25 26.74 19.07
CA PHE A 284 -8.41 27.63 18.94
C PHE A 284 -8.47 28.68 20.06
N ALA A 285 -8.64 29.95 19.68
CA ALA A 285 -8.84 31.06 20.61
C ALA A 285 -10.27 31.64 20.58
N GLY A 286 -11.00 31.43 19.49
CA GLY A 286 -12.36 31.94 19.35
C GLY A 286 -12.74 32.14 17.89
N LEU A 287 -13.97 32.59 17.68
CA LEU A 287 -14.48 32.93 16.35
C LEU A 287 -15.25 34.25 16.38
N VAL A 288 -15.33 34.91 15.23
CA VAL A 288 -16.17 36.09 15.00
C VAL A 288 -17.03 35.81 13.77
N ILE A 289 -18.34 35.96 13.92
CA ILE A 289 -19.28 35.86 12.82
C ILE A 289 -19.38 37.23 12.15
N LEU A 290 -19.13 37.27 10.85
CA LEU A 290 -19.28 38.46 10.02
C LEU A 290 -20.59 38.37 9.25
N ASP A 291 -21.32 39.48 9.27
CA ASP A 291 -22.41 39.69 8.33
C ASP A 291 -21.88 39.90 6.91
N LYS A 292 -22.81 39.92 5.95
CA LYS A 292 -22.51 40.13 4.54
C LYS A 292 -21.73 41.43 4.30
N ALA A 293 -22.20 42.54 4.88
CA ALA A 293 -21.61 43.85 4.64
C ALA A 293 -20.16 43.92 5.14
N SER A 294 -19.87 43.28 6.27
CA SER A 294 -18.51 43.21 6.80
C SER A 294 -17.62 42.26 6.02
N LEU A 295 -18.15 41.13 5.55
CA LEU A 295 -17.39 40.17 4.73
C LEU A 295 -16.99 40.79 3.38
N GLU A 296 -17.90 41.49 2.72
CA GLU A 296 -17.63 42.18 1.45
C GLU A 296 -16.63 43.33 1.64
N ARG A 297 -16.83 44.17 2.68
CA ARG A 297 -15.94 45.30 2.97
C ARG A 297 -14.51 44.88 3.34
N GLN A 298 -14.35 43.81 4.12
CA GLN A 298 -13.03 43.39 4.63
C GLN A 298 -12.29 42.46 3.68
N TYR A 299 -13.01 41.61 2.93
CA TYR A 299 -12.41 40.54 2.14
C TYR A 299 -12.82 40.54 0.66
N GLY A 300 -13.67 41.48 0.22
CA GLY A 300 -14.12 41.60 -1.17
C GLY A 300 -15.04 40.46 -1.63
N ILE A 301 -15.57 39.66 -0.70
CA ILE A 301 -16.39 38.49 -1.02
C ILE A 301 -17.84 38.92 -1.15
N LYS A 302 -18.33 38.88 -2.39
CA LYS A 302 -19.72 39.21 -2.73
C LYS A 302 -20.63 37.99 -2.53
N GLY A 303 -21.89 38.25 -2.19
CA GLY A 303 -22.92 37.23 -2.05
C GLY A 303 -23.70 37.32 -0.74
N ASN A 304 -24.55 36.33 -0.48
CA ASN A 304 -25.39 36.27 0.75
C ASN A 304 -24.83 35.29 1.79
N LYS A 305 -23.54 34.93 1.69
CA LYS A 305 -22.90 33.98 2.59
C LYS A 305 -22.35 34.70 3.83
N PRO A 306 -22.62 34.24 5.06
CA PRO A 306 -21.98 34.75 6.26
C PRO A 306 -20.51 34.32 6.34
N GLY A 307 -19.71 35.15 7.00
CA GLY A 307 -18.29 34.89 7.23
C GLY A 307 -18.03 34.37 8.64
N VAL A 308 -17.05 33.48 8.79
CA VAL A 308 -16.58 33.00 10.09
C VAL A 308 -15.07 33.20 10.20
N VAL A 309 -14.66 34.23 10.92
CA VAL A 309 -13.24 34.48 11.21
C VAL A 309 -12.81 33.60 12.37
N VAL A 310 -11.90 32.68 12.11
CA VAL A 310 -11.33 31.75 13.10
C VAL A 310 -10.06 32.37 13.67
N LYS A 311 -10.04 32.56 14.99
CA LYS A 311 -8.88 33.08 15.72
C LYS A 311 -8.12 31.90 16.35
N LEU A 312 -6.81 31.88 16.11
CA LEU A 312 -5.90 30.95 16.77
C LEU A 312 -5.18 31.66 17.91
N LYS A 313 -4.78 30.91 18.94
CA LYS A 313 -3.87 31.42 19.98
C LYS A 313 -2.55 31.79 19.30
N ALA A 314 -1.93 32.89 19.74
CA ALA A 314 -0.60 33.25 19.26
C ALA A 314 0.37 32.10 19.58
N GLY A 315 1.10 31.63 18.56
CA GLY A 315 2.17 30.66 18.78
C GLY A 315 3.24 31.29 19.66
N LYS A 316 3.74 30.53 20.64
CA LYS A 316 5.04 30.86 21.24
C LYS A 316 6.14 30.60 20.22
#